data_AF-A0A3C0S9E0-F1
#
_entry.id   AF-A0A3C0S9E0-F1
#
_cell.length_a   1.000
_cell.length_b   1.000
_cell.length_c   1.000
_cell.angle_alpha   90.00
_cell.angle_beta   90.00
_cell.angle_gamma   90.00
#
_symmetry.space_group_name_H-M   'P 1'
#
loop_
_entity.id
_entity.type
_entity.pdbx_description
1 polymer ?
#
loop_
_entity_poly.entity_id
_entity_poly.type
_entity_poly.pdbx_seq_one_letter_code
_entity_poly.pdbx_strand_id
1 'polypeptide(L)'
;MEEQQKQSRYLFLNEGLKMDHLGPLFYWAWAEAEGYGGIALHPHKAFEILSYALKGEIGHYDTLKNRSRVKAGGVPVMETGSGVYHEEETA
;
A
#
# COMPACT_ATOMS: atom_id res chain seq x y z
N MET A 1 -9.33 -24.73 20.73
CA MET A 1 -7.97 -24.30 20.35
C MET A 1 -8.18 -23.08 19.49
N GLU A 2 -7.88 -21.91 20.02
CA GLU A 2 -8.11 -20.62 19.37
C GLU A 2 -7.21 -20.47 18.16
N GLU A 3 -7.84 -20.28 17.02
CA GLU A 3 -7.20 -19.92 15.76
C GLU A 3 -6.75 -18.47 15.89
N GLN A 4 -5.50 -18.29 16.31
CA GLN A 4 -4.83 -16.99 16.30
C GLN A 4 -4.74 -16.50 14.85
N GLN A 5 -5.74 -15.70 14.47
CA GLN A 5 -5.74 -14.90 13.28
C GLN A 5 -4.51 -14.00 13.32
N LYS A 6 -3.48 -14.39 12.58
CA LYS A 6 -2.18 -13.72 12.49
C LYS A 6 -2.42 -12.39 11.79
N GLN A 7 -2.79 -11.38 12.58
CA GLN A 7 -3.06 -10.04 12.11
C GLN A 7 -1.76 -9.48 11.55
N SER A 8 -1.63 -9.45 10.23
CA SER A 8 -0.52 -8.78 9.54
C SER A 8 -0.36 -7.39 10.15
N ARG A 9 0.83 -7.12 10.67
CA ARG A 9 1.16 -5.84 11.30
C ARG A 9 1.21 -4.76 10.22
N TYR A 10 0.08 -4.16 9.92
CA TYR A 10 0.03 -2.85 9.27
C TYR A 10 0.56 -1.83 10.29
N LEU A 11 1.86 -1.56 10.24
CA LEU A 11 2.47 -0.49 11.01
C LEU A 11 2.02 0.84 10.42
N PHE A 12 1.01 1.46 11.05
CA PHE A 12 0.69 2.87 10.81
C PHE A 12 1.74 3.73 11.51
N LEU A 13 2.37 4.64 10.77
CA LEU A 13 3.49 5.42 11.28
C LEU A 13 3.01 6.72 11.96
N ASN A 14 2.98 6.69 13.29
CA ASN A 14 3.36 7.81 14.17
C ASN A 14 3.82 7.34 15.57
N GLU A 15 4.08 6.04 15.76
CA GLU A 15 4.66 5.55 17.00
C GLU A 15 6.19 5.79 17.03
N GLY A 16 6.58 7.00 17.46
CA GLY A 16 7.95 7.27 17.94
C GLY A 16 8.92 7.97 16.98
N LEU A 17 8.47 8.50 15.84
CA LEU A 17 9.33 9.34 14.99
C LEU A 17 9.39 10.78 15.49
N LYS A 18 10.60 11.36 15.51
CA LYS A 18 10.86 12.76 15.90
C LYS A 18 10.59 13.78 14.79
N MET A 19 10.13 13.34 13.63
CA MET A 19 9.97 14.18 12.45
C MET A 19 8.72 13.76 11.68
N ASP A 20 7.83 14.73 11.44
CA ASP A 20 6.49 14.46 10.88
C ASP A 20 6.50 14.30 9.34
N HIS A 21 7.48 14.89 8.64
CA HIS A 21 7.66 14.75 7.19
C HIS A 21 9.07 15.18 6.73
N LEU A 22 9.54 14.65 5.60
CA LEU A 22 10.77 15.05 4.91
C LEU A 22 10.45 15.68 3.55
N GLY A 23 10.21 17.00 3.55
CA GLY A 23 9.81 17.71 2.33
C GLY A 23 8.50 17.14 1.75
N PRO A 24 8.44 16.82 0.44
CA PRO A 24 7.24 16.23 -0.17
C PRO A 24 7.01 14.77 0.26
N LEU A 25 7.98 14.10 0.88
CA LEU A 25 7.81 12.76 1.43
C LEU A 25 7.23 12.86 2.84
N PHE A 26 5.93 12.60 2.96
CA PHE A 26 5.20 12.67 4.23
C PHE A 26 4.73 11.30 4.75
N TYR A 27 4.89 10.24 3.96
CA TYR A 27 4.55 8.87 4.37
C TYR A 27 5.56 7.86 3.81
N TRP A 28 6.01 6.94 4.65
CA TRP A 28 6.88 5.84 4.27
C TRP A 28 6.53 4.62 5.10
N ALA A 29 6.28 3.49 4.44
CA ALA A 29 5.88 2.27 5.12
C ALA A 29 6.55 1.05 4.53
N TRP A 30 6.61 0.00 5.35
CA TRP A 30 6.99 -1.34 4.93
C TRP A 30 5.81 -2.27 5.15
N ALA A 31 5.47 -3.07 4.15
CA ALA A 31 4.38 -4.03 4.21
C ALA A 31 4.90 -5.43 3.87
N GLU A 32 4.41 -6.42 4.60
CA GLU A 32 4.70 -7.84 4.38
C GLU A 32 3.43 -8.64 4.66
N ALA A 33 3.20 -9.68 3.86
CA ALA A 33 2.13 -10.65 4.05
C ALA A 33 2.69 -12.07 3.84
N GLU A 34 2.26 -13.00 4.68
CA GLU A 34 2.50 -14.44 4.46
C GLU A 34 1.43 -14.99 3.52
N GLY A 35 1.70 -14.94 2.21
CA GLY A 35 0.75 -15.34 1.17
C GLY A 35 -0.13 -14.17 0.70
N TYR A 36 -1.44 -14.42 0.59
CA TYR A 36 -2.38 -13.39 0.18
C TYR A 36 -2.62 -12.38 1.30
N GLY A 37 -2.34 -11.11 1.01
CA GLY A 37 -2.69 -9.95 1.81
C GLY A 37 -3.55 -9.01 0.97
N GLY A 38 -4.43 -8.26 1.63
CA GLY A 38 -5.30 -7.30 0.96
C GLY A 38 -5.57 -6.08 1.82
N ILE A 39 -5.61 -4.92 1.16
CA ILE A 39 -6.13 -3.67 1.70
C ILE A 39 -7.39 -3.35 0.92
N ALA A 40 -8.53 -3.47 1.59
CA ALA A 40 -9.83 -3.23 0.99
C ALA A 40 -9.96 -1.81 0.42
N LEU A 41 -10.93 -1.61 -0.46
CA LEU A 41 -11.20 -0.35 -1.14
C LEU A 41 -11.17 0.87 -0.17
N HIS A 42 -10.25 1.80 -0.40
CA HIS A 42 -10.05 2.98 0.45
C HIS A 42 -9.65 4.22 -0.37
N PRO A 43 -9.91 5.46 0.12
CA PRO A 43 -9.68 6.68 -0.65
C PRO A 43 -8.27 7.28 -0.47
N HIS A 44 -7.78 7.95 -1.52
CA HIS A 44 -6.64 8.88 -1.47
C HIS A 44 -6.89 10.13 -2.33
N LYS A 45 -6.20 11.24 -2.05
CA LYS A 45 -6.38 12.52 -2.77
C LYS A 45 -5.17 13.44 -2.60
N ALA A 46 -4.81 14.16 -3.67
CA ALA A 46 -3.81 15.23 -3.69
C ALA A 46 -2.35 14.81 -3.42
N PHE A 47 -2.03 13.53 -3.62
CA PHE A 47 -0.65 13.02 -3.61
C PHE A 47 -0.47 11.82 -4.53
N GLU A 48 0.78 11.40 -4.69
CA GLU A 48 1.13 10.21 -5.46
C GLU A 48 1.55 9.08 -4.50
N ILE A 49 1.21 7.85 -4.86
CA ILE A 49 1.66 6.65 -4.14
C ILE A 49 2.60 5.89 -5.07
N LEU A 50 3.81 5.64 -4.58
CA LEU A 50 4.79 4.79 -5.22
C LEU A 50 4.99 3.56 -4.36
N SER A 51 4.67 2.39 -4.92
CA SER A 51 4.93 1.10 -4.28
C SER A 51 6.11 0.43 -4.97
N TYR A 52 6.95 -0.28 -4.21
CA TYR A 52 8.06 -1.05 -4.76
C TYR A 52 7.96 -2.51 -4.31
N ALA A 53 7.74 -3.42 -5.26
CA ALA A 53 7.65 -4.84 -4.97
C ALA A 53 9.04 -5.42 -4.74
N LEU A 54 9.36 -5.81 -3.51
CA LEU A 54 10.65 -6.42 -3.18
C LEU A 54 10.66 -7.94 -3.41
N LYS A 55 9.53 -8.58 -3.15
CA LYS A 55 9.30 -10.02 -3.33
C LYS A 55 7.80 -10.25 -3.59
N GLY A 56 7.47 -11.34 -4.27
CA GLY A 56 6.09 -11.66 -4.65
C GLY A 56 5.57 -10.72 -5.71
N GLU A 57 4.25 -10.48 -5.70
CA GLU A 57 3.57 -9.59 -6.63
C GLU A 57 2.63 -8.62 -5.88
N ILE A 58 2.50 -7.38 -6.38
CA ILE A 58 1.54 -6.37 -5.91
C ILE A 58 0.50 -6.14 -7.00
N GLY A 59 -0.77 -6.31 -6.64
CA GLY A 59 -1.94 -5.96 -7.45
C GLY A 59 -2.57 -4.64 -7.01
N HIS A 60 -3.05 -3.86 -7.97
CA HIS A 60 -3.73 -2.58 -7.78
C HIS A 60 -4.98 -2.51 -8.65
N TYR A 61 -6.09 -2.05 -8.07
CA TYR A 61 -7.33 -1.81 -8.77
C TYR A 61 -8.00 -0.52 -8.25
N ASP A 62 -8.49 0.34 -9.14
CA ASP A 62 -9.12 1.61 -8.73
C ASP A 62 -10.45 1.94 -9.42
N THR A 63 -11.14 2.95 -8.87
CA THR A 63 -12.43 3.45 -9.39
C THR A 63 -12.33 4.15 -10.74
N LEU A 64 -11.12 4.46 -11.21
CA LEU A 64 -10.86 5.01 -12.56
C LEU A 64 -10.64 3.89 -13.59
N LYS A 65 -10.78 2.64 -13.18
CA LYS A 65 -10.63 1.41 -13.97
C LYS A 65 -9.17 1.07 -14.30
N ASN A 66 -8.20 1.69 -13.63
CA ASN A 66 -6.83 1.21 -13.75
C ASN A 66 -6.70 -0.12 -13.01
N ARG A 67 -6.01 -1.06 -13.65
CA ARG A 67 -5.70 -2.37 -13.08
C ARG A 67 -4.25 -2.67 -13.40
N SER A 68 -3.47 -3.00 -12.39
CA SER A 68 -2.08 -3.42 -12.60
C SER A 68 -1.70 -4.54 -11.66
N ARG A 69 -0.74 -5.35 -12.10
CA ARG A 69 -0.04 -6.29 -11.25
C ARG A 69 1.43 -6.26 -11.61
N VAL A 70 2.28 -6.04 -10.63
CA VAL A 70 3.73 -6.01 -10.81
C VAL A 70 4.38 -7.11 -10.00
N LYS A 71 5.46 -7.69 -10.52
CA LYS A 71 6.31 -8.64 -9.78
C LYS A 71 7.42 -7.90 -9.05
N ALA A 72 8.19 -8.63 -8.26
CA ALA A 72 9.43 -8.14 -7.65
C ALA A 72 10.28 -7.32 -8.65
N GLY A 73 10.69 -6.12 -8.25
CA GLY A 73 11.38 -5.12 -9.05
C GLY A 73 10.46 -4.09 -9.73
N GLY A 74 9.14 -4.33 -9.76
CA GLY A 74 8.18 -3.39 -10.33
C GLY A 74 7.85 -2.21 -9.41
N VAL A 75 7.56 -1.06 -10.02
CA VAL A 75 7.30 0.21 -9.33
C VAL A 75 5.99 0.83 -9.86
N PRO A 76 4.81 0.34 -9.46
CA PRO A 76 3.56 1.00 -9.83
C PRO A 76 3.47 2.36 -9.14
N VAL A 77 2.99 3.35 -9.89
CA VAL A 77 2.75 4.70 -9.41
C VAL A 77 1.28 5.02 -9.62
N MET A 78 0.62 5.51 -8.58
CA MET A 78 -0.75 6.01 -8.64
C MET A 78 -0.77 7.52 -8.42
N GLU A 79 -1.29 8.25 -9.40
CA GLU A 79 -1.58 9.68 -9.30
C GLU A 79 -3.03 9.87 -8.83
N THR A 80 -3.23 10.29 -7.58
CA THR A 80 -4.59 10.34 -7.01
C THR A 80 -5.41 11.54 -7.50
N GLY A 81 -4.75 12.59 -8.00
CA GLY A 81 -5.37 13.81 -8.50
C GLY A 81 -6.41 14.38 -7.53
N SER A 82 -7.63 14.62 -8.03
CA SER A 82 -8.75 15.15 -7.24
C SER A 82 -9.37 14.14 -6.26
N GLY A 83 -8.98 12.85 -6.35
CA GLY A 83 -9.44 11.78 -5.48
C GLY A 83 -9.70 10.48 -6.25
N VAL A 84 -9.31 9.36 -5.66
CA VAL A 84 -9.53 8.01 -6.18
C VAL A 84 -9.75 7.04 -5.02
N TYR A 85 -10.60 6.03 -5.22
CA TYR A 85 -10.64 4.87 -4.33
C TYR A 85 -9.92 3.70 -4.99
N HIS A 86 -9.12 2.99 -4.21
CA HIS A 86 -8.36 1.85 -4.70
C HIS A 86 -8.29 0.72 -3.68
N GLU A 87 -8.01 -0.48 -4.17
CA GLU A 87 -7.69 -1.66 -3.37
C GLU A 87 -6.34 -2.22 -3.82
N GLU A 88 -5.62 -2.80 -2.87
CA GLU A 88 -4.31 -3.40 -3.10
C GLU A 88 -4.33 -4.83 -2.59
N GLU A 89 -3.62 -5.71 -3.29
CA GLU A 89 -3.46 -7.09 -2.84
C GLU A 89 -2.07 -7.65 -3.17
N THR A 90 -1.63 -8.66 -2.42
CA THR A 90 -0.39 -9.39 -2.67
C THR A 90 -0.69 -10.80 -3.17
N ALA A 91 0.21 -11.33 -4.00
CA ALA A 91 0.19 -12.73 -4.44
C ALA A 91 1.60 -13.34 -4.45
#